data_AF-A0A7V6BFR5-F1
#
_entry.id   AF-A0A7V6BFR5-F1
#
_cell.length_a   1.000
_cell.length_b   1.000
_cell.length_c   1.000
_cell.angle_alpha   90.00
_cell.angle_beta   90.00
_cell.angle_gamma   90.00
#
_symmetry.space_group_name_H-M   'P 1'
#
loop_
_entity.id
_entity.type
_entity.pdbx_description
1 polymer ?
#
loop_
_entity_poly.entity_id
_entity_poly.type
_entity_poly.pdbx_seq_one_letter_code
_entity_poly.pdbx_strand_id
1 'polypeptide(L)'
;MKTLNQLRAVHALKFWSSVYSSPHGTNERLKSLKNIELDSVFDELFSLIYSGGLIQAVSISNFKGQPYQIVILEIAKHLIETPYLIKSFTKNKINNLEQFAEELVNADTYQLRQMTDEAIQYLAYLKNFRTISKDV
;
A
#
# COMPACT_ATOMS: atom_id res chain seq x y z
N MET A 1 17.10 14.66 -7.83
CA MET A 1 15.64 14.41 -7.76
C MET A 1 15.42 12.92 -8.00
N LYS A 2 14.67 12.20 -7.15
CA LYS A 2 14.42 10.75 -7.34
C LYS A 2 13.34 10.54 -8.41
N THR A 3 13.45 9.48 -9.20
CA THR A 3 12.37 9.08 -10.13
C THR A 3 11.22 8.42 -9.36
N LEU A 4 10.02 8.39 -9.95
CA LEU A 4 8.86 7.72 -9.34
C LEU A 4 9.14 6.22 -9.07
N ASN A 5 9.85 5.54 -9.98
CA ASN A 5 10.29 4.16 -9.78
C ASN A 5 11.28 4.00 -8.61
N GLN A 6 12.19 4.96 -8.41
CA GLN A 6 13.08 4.95 -7.25
C GLN A 6 12.31 5.18 -5.94
N LEU A 7 11.27 6.01 -5.95
CA LEU A 7 10.41 6.20 -4.78
C LEU A 7 9.67 4.91 -4.42
N ARG A 8 9.02 4.26 -5.40
CA ARG A 8 8.35 2.96 -5.22
C ARG A 8 9.29 1.91 -4.63
N ALA A 9 10.49 1.76 -5.21
CA ALA A 9 11.49 0.80 -4.72
C ALA A 9 11.93 1.08 -3.27
N VAL A 10 12.25 2.34 -2.96
CA VAL A 10 12.71 2.73 -1.62
C VAL A 10 11.60 2.52 -0.58
N HIS A 11 10.36 2.86 -0.91
CA HIS A 11 9.23 2.70 0.00
C HIS A 11 8.93 1.21 0.25
N ALA A 12 8.90 0.39 -0.81
CA ALA A 12 8.69 -1.05 -0.70
C ALA A 12 9.81 -1.75 0.11
N LEU A 13 11.08 -1.38 -0.13
CA LEU A 13 12.21 -1.88 0.67
C LEU A 13 12.06 -1.52 2.15
N LYS A 14 11.74 -0.26 2.46
CA LYS A 14 11.56 0.20 3.84
C LYS A 14 10.43 -0.53 4.54
N PHE A 15 9.33 -0.79 3.84
CA PHE A 15 8.22 -1.59 4.36
C PHE A 15 8.68 -3.00 4.73
N TRP A 16 9.32 -3.71 3.80
CA TRP A 16 9.78 -5.08 4.07
C TRP A 16 10.88 -5.17 5.11
N SER A 17 11.81 -4.21 5.15
CA SER A 17 12.78 -4.12 6.25
C SER A 17 12.08 -3.88 7.59
N SER A 18 10.99 -3.13 7.63
CA SER A 18 10.19 -2.96 8.85
C SER A 18 9.47 -4.26 9.24
N VAL A 19 9.02 -5.06 8.26
CA VAL A 19 8.48 -6.39 8.50
C VAL A 19 9.55 -7.31 9.08
N TYR A 20 10.72 -7.44 8.44
CA TYR A 20 11.76 -8.41 8.78
C TYR A 20 12.68 -7.99 9.93
N SER A 21 13.12 -6.74 9.99
CA SER A 21 14.17 -6.27 10.91
C SER A 21 13.65 -5.67 12.23
N SER A 22 12.34 -5.57 12.46
CA SER A 22 11.82 -4.91 13.67
C SER A 22 12.27 -5.61 14.96
N PRO A 23 13.06 -4.94 15.84
CA PRO A 23 13.37 -5.44 17.18
C PRO A 23 12.08 -5.56 18.00
N HIS A 24 12.14 -6.30 19.10
CA HIS A 24 11.04 -6.45 20.05
C HIS A 24 10.34 -5.11 20.36
N GLY A 25 9.05 -4.97 20.00
CA GLY A 25 8.19 -3.90 20.50
C GLY A 25 7.37 -3.08 19.49
N THR A 26 7.82 -2.82 18.25
CA THR A 26 7.29 -1.62 17.56
C THR A 26 6.13 -1.79 16.59
N ASN A 27 5.80 -3.00 16.10
CA ASN A 27 4.56 -3.21 15.31
C ASN A 27 4.17 -4.68 15.15
N GLU A 28 3.39 -5.24 16.08
CA GLU A 28 2.92 -6.64 16.00
C GLU A 28 2.13 -6.93 14.72
N ARG A 29 1.41 -5.92 14.21
CA ARG A 29 0.65 -6.03 12.96
C ARG A 29 1.55 -6.40 11.77
N LEU A 30 2.68 -5.72 11.61
CA LEU A 30 3.62 -6.01 10.53
C LEU A 30 4.32 -7.35 10.70
N LYS A 31 4.58 -7.79 11.94
CA LYS A 31 5.21 -9.10 12.21
C LYS A 31 4.36 -10.26 11.73
N SER A 32 3.03 -10.13 11.78
CA SER A 32 2.12 -11.16 11.28
C SER A 32 2.38 -11.52 9.81
N LEU A 33 2.87 -10.57 9.01
CA LEU A 33 3.15 -10.77 7.58
C LEU A 33 4.35 -11.68 7.29
N LYS A 34 5.29 -11.86 8.23
CA LYS A 34 6.53 -12.63 7.99
C LYS A 34 6.26 -14.06 7.54
N ASN A 35 5.25 -14.69 8.12
CA ASN A 35 4.96 -16.11 7.97
C ASN A 35 3.71 -16.39 7.12
N ILE A 36 3.11 -15.34 6.54
CA ILE A 36 1.92 -15.47 5.70
C ILE A 36 2.34 -15.57 4.24
N GLU A 37 1.71 -16.46 3.49
CA GLU A 37 1.79 -16.49 2.03
C GLU A 37 0.98 -15.32 1.46
N LEU A 38 1.68 -14.32 0.92
CA LEU A 38 1.07 -13.07 0.45
C LEU A 38 0.87 -13.03 -1.06
N ASP A 39 1.29 -14.06 -1.79
CA ASP A 39 1.23 -14.04 -3.26
C ASP A 39 -0.22 -14.01 -3.75
N SER A 40 -1.09 -14.82 -3.14
CA SER A 40 -2.54 -14.78 -3.40
C SER A 40 -3.17 -13.44 -3.02
N VAL A 41 -2.68 -12.80 -1.96
CA VAL A 41 -3.16 -11.49 -1.49
C VAL A 41 -2.80 -10.41 -2.50
N PHE A 42 -1.56 -10.43 -3.02
CA PHE A 42 -1.14 -9.48 -4.06
C PHE A 42 -1.91 -9.69 -5.37
N ASP A 43 -2.13 -10.94 -5.77
CA ASP A 43 -2.86 -11.24 -7.01
C ASP A 43 -4.34 -10.86 -6.90
N GLU A 44 -4.97 -11.12 -5.75
CA GLU A 44 -6.34 -10.71 -5.52
C GLU A 44 -6.47 -9.18 -5.43
N LEU A 45 -5.59 -8.50 -4.68
CA LEU A 45 -5.58 -7.04 -4.61
C LEU A 45 -5.34 -6.39 -5.97
N PHE A 46 -4.45 -6.96 -6.79
CA PHE A 46 -4.27 -6.49 -8.16
C PHE A 46 -5.57 -6.60 -8.94
N SER A 47 -6.24 -7.75 -8.89
CA SER A 47 -7.52 -7.96 -9.57
C SER A 47 -8.55 -6.94 -9.12
N LEU A 48 -8.69 -6.72 -7.81
CA LEU A 48 -9.68 -5.80 -7.24
C LEU A 48 -9.42 -4.35 -7.67
N ILE A 49 -8.17 -3.89 -7.58
CA ILE A 49 -7.80 -2.52 -7.97
C ILE A 49 -7.97 -2.34 -9.48
N TYR A 50 -7.60 -3.35 -10.29
CA TYR A 50 -7.73 -3.29 -11.74
C TYR A 50 -9.19 -3.29 -12.20
N SER A 51 -10.05 -4.11 -11.60
CA SER A 51 -11.44 -4.26 -12.05
C SER A 51 -12.40 -3.20 -11.51
N GLY A 52 -12.21 -2.73 -10.28
CA GLY A 52 -13.12 -1.77 -9.64
C GLY A 52 -12.44 -0.57 -8.98
N GLY A 53 -11.15 -0.37 -9.26
CA GLY A 53 -10.41 0.76 -8.75
C GLY A 53 -10.05 0.64 -7.28
N LEU A 54 -9.33 1.66 -6.80
CA LEU A 54 -8.80 1.68 -5.44
C LEU A 54 -9.90 1.71 -4.37
N ILE A 55 -11.04 2.37 -4.63
CA ILE A 55 -12.18 2.42 -3.69
C ILE A 55 -12.70 1.01 -3.39
N GLN A 56 -12.95 0.20 -4.41
CA GLN A 56 -13.46 -1.16 -4.22
C GLN A 56 -12.45 -2.02 -3.43
N ALA A 57 -11.16 -1.91 -3.75
CA ALA A 57 -10.11 -2.63 -3.05
C ALA A 57 -10.03 -2.25 -1.56
N VAL A 58 -10.21 -0.97 -1.21
CA VAL A 58 -10.28 -0.52 0.19
C VAL A 58 -11.47 -1.14 0.91
N SER A 59 -12.67 -1.07 0.33
CA SER A 59 -13.88 -1.63 0.94
C SER A 59 -13.77 -3.14 1.19
N ILE A 60 -13.29 -3.89 0.20
CA ILE A 60 -13.14 -5.35 0.32
C ILE A 60 -12.01 -5.71 1.29
N SER A 61 -10.92 -4.97 1.30
CA SER A 61 -9.81 -5.21 2.25
C SER A 61 -10.25 -4.95 3.69
N ASN A 62 -11.13 -3.97 3.91
CA ASN A 62 -11.72 -3.75 5.23
C ASN A 62 -12.53 -4.96 5.70
N PHE A 63 -13.33 -5.56 4.80
CA PHE A 63 -14.11 -6.77 5.08
C PHE A 63 -13.24 -8.02 5.29
N LYS A 64 -12.21 -8.24 4.46
CA LYS A 64 -11.33 -9.41 4.53
C LYS A 64 -10.39 -9.41 5.74
N GLY A 65 -10.03 -8.23 6.26
CA GLY A 65 -9.13 -8.12 7.40
C GLY A 65 -7.65 -8.28 7.00
N GLN A 66 -6.84 -8.75 7.95
CA GLN A 66 -5.43 -9.01 7.70
C GLN A 66 -5.24 -10.23 6.79
N PRO A 67 -4.27 -10.21 5.85
CA PRO A 67 -3.23 -9.19 5.63
C PRO A 67 -3.61 -8.06 4.65
N TYR A 68 -4.79 -8.12 4.02
CA TYR A 68 -5.25 -7.16 3.00
C TYR A 68 -5.22 -5.71 3.51
N GLN A 69 -5.69 -5.50 4.74
CA GLN A 69 -5.71 -4.18 5.37
C GLN A 69 -4.31 -3.57 5.48
N ILE A 70 -3.27 -4.33 5.86
CA ILE A 70 -1.91 -3.80 5.95
C ILE A 70 -1.41 -3.39 4.56
N VAL A 71 -1.62 -4.22 3.55
CA VAL A 71 -1.13 -3.93 2.19
C VAL A 71 -1.79 -2.66 1.63
N ILE A 72 -3.11 -2.50 1.81
CA ILE A 72 -3.81 -1.29 1.37
C ILE A 72 -3.36 -0.05 2.16
N LEU A 73 -3.14 -0.15 3.48
CA LEU A 73 -2.63 0.97 4.25
C LEU A 73 -1.21 1.38 3.84
N GLU A 74 -0.40 0.40 3.45
CA GLU A 74 0.93 0.65 2.91
C GLU A 74 0.86 1.34 1.54
N ILE A 75 -0.10 0.97 0.68
CA ILE A 75 -0.40 1.71 -0.55
C ILE A 75 -0.82 3.15 -0.23
N ALA A 76 -1.75 3.35 0.72
CA ALA A 76 -2.22 4.67 1.12
C ALA A 76 -1.05 5.57 1.55
N LYS A 77 -0.14 5.03 2.37
CA LYS A 77 1.05 5.73 2.82
C LYS A 77 1.96 6.14 1.68
N HIS A 78 2.24 5.24 0.73
CA HIS A 78 3.05 5.54 -0.46
C HIS A 78 2.43 6.66 -1.31
N LEU A 79 1.10 6.65 -1.50
CA LEU A 79 0.40 7.67 -2.26
C LEU A 79 0.53 9.07 -1.63
N ILE A 80 0.43 9.17 -0.30
CA ILE A 80 0.61 10.44 0.44
C ILE A 80 2.07 10.92 0.40
N GLU A 81 3.02 9.99 0.55
CA GLU A 81 4.45 10.32 0.56
C GLU A 81 5.00 10.64 -0.84
N THR A 82 4.21 10.42 -1.91
CA THR A 82 4.61 10.70 -3.30
C THR A 82 4.16 12.10 -3.75
N PRO A 83 5.04 13.13 -3.71
CA PRO A 83 4.65 14.54 -3.73
C PRO A 83 4.06 15.04 -5.06
N TYR A 84 4.18 14.24 -6.12
CA TYR A 84 3.85 14.62 -7.49
C TYR A 84 2.52 14.08 -7.97
N LEU A 85 1.95 13.09 -7.27
CA LEU A 85 0.74 12.44 -7.73
C LEU A 85 -0.51 13.18 -7.27
N ILE A 86 -0.51 13.71 -6.04
CA ILE A 86 -1.76 14.14 -5.41
C ILE A 86 -1.50 15.36 -4.55
N LYS A 87 -1.78 16.55 -5.09
CA LYS A 87 -1.70 17.81 -4.35
C LYS A 87 -2.77 17.94 -3.25
N SER A 88 -3.80 17.09 -3.28
CA SER A 88 -5.02 17.22 -2.48
C SER A 88 -5.09 16.35 -1.24
N PHE A 89 -4.22 15.34 -1.06
CA PHE A 89 -4.21 14.60 0.20
C PHE A 89 -3.93 15.61 1.31
N THR A 90 -4.86 15.73 2.25
CA THR A 90 -4.54 16.48 3.46
C THR A 90 -3.29 15.85 4.05
N LYS A 91 -2.33 16.66 4.53
CA LYS A 91 -1.09 16.15 5.18
C LYS A 91 -1.38 15.35 6.46
N ASN A 92 -2.64 15.03 6.72
CA ASN A 92 -3.08 14.20 7.81
C ASN A 92 -2.57 12.79 7.60
N LYS A 93 -2.08 12.18 8.68
CA LYS A 93 -1.61 10.79 8.64
C LYS A 93 -2.84 9.89 8.49
N ILE A 94 -2.92 9.14 7.39
CA ILE A 94 -3.88 8.05 7.24
C ILE A 94 -3.39 6.86 8.08
N ASN A 95 -4.13 6.51 9.12
CA ASN A 95 -3.77 5.44 10.05
C ASN A 95 -4.67 4.21 9.94
N ASN A 96 -5.81 4.33 9.26
CA ASN A 96 -6.78 3.25 9.07
C ASN A 96 -7.51 3.37 7.71
N LEU A 97 -8.24 2.32 7.34
CA LEU A 97 -8.90 2.23 6.03
C LEU A 97 -10.10 3.16 5.89
N GLU A 98 -10.75 3.54 7.00
CA GLU A 98 -11.88 4.47 7.00
C GLU A 98 -11.42 5.86 6.59
N GLN A 99 -10.35 6.37 7.22
CA GLN A 99 -9.69 7.63 6.84
C GLN A 99 -9.23 7.59 5.39
N PHE A 100 -8.73 6.44 4.92
CA PHE A 100 -8.33 6.32 3.53
C PHE A 100 -9.53 6.38 2.57
N ALA A 101 -10.61 5.66 2.90
CA ALA A 101 -11.84 5.67 2.11
C ALA A 101 -12.46 7.07 2.02
N GLU A 102 -12.46 7.84 3.11
CA GLU A 102 -12.93 9.22 3.12
C GLU A 102 -12.15 10.10 2.13
N GLU A 103 -10.81 10.01 2.13
CA GLU A 103 -9.99 10.76 1.17
C GLU A 103 -10.26 10.33 -0.28
N LEU A 104 -10.50 9.04 -0.53
CA LEU A 104 -10.84 8.56 -1.87
C LEU A 104 -12.22 9.06 -2.34
N VAL A 105 -13.22 9.10 -1.46
CA VAL A 105 -14.55 9.60 -1.80
C VAL A 105 -14.53 11.11 -2.09
N ASN A 106 -13.65 11.85 -1.43
CA ASN A 106 -13.49 13.29 -1.63
C ASN A 106 -12.60 13.65 -2.84
N ALA A 107 -11.91 12.67 -3.43
CA ALA A 107 -11.05 12.88 -4.59
C ALA A 107 -11.85 12.99 -5.89
N ASP A 108 -11.39 13.87 -6.79
CA ASP A 108 -11.98 13.95 -8.12
C ASP A 108 -11.63 12.72 -8.98
N THR A 109 -12.35 12.53 -10.09
CA THR A 109 -12.16 11.38 -10.98
C THR A 109 -10.74 11.26 -11.53
N TYR A 110 -10.07 12.39 -11.78
CA TYR A 110 -8.70 12.38 -12.30
C TYR A 110 -7.71 11.92 -11.24
N GLN A 111 -7.85 12.43 -10.02
CA GLN A 111 -7.06 12.01 -8.86
C GLN A 111 -7.28 10.53 -8.54
N LEU A 112 -8.52 10.05 -8.57
CA LEU A 112 -8.86 8.64 -8.38
C LEU A 112 -8.20 7.73 -9.41
N ARG A 113 -8.17 8.16 -10.68
CA ARG A 113 -7.48 7.42 -11.73
C ARG A 113 -5.97 7.36 -11.48
N GLN A 114 -5.34 8.51 -11.16
CA GLN A 114 -3.91 8.55 -10.84
C GLN A 114 -3.55 7.69 -9.63
N MET A 115 -4.38 7.72 -8.59
CA MET A 115 -4.24 6.87 -7.40
C MET A 115 -4.34 5.39 -7.72
N THR A 116 -5.33 5.02 -8.55
CA THR A 116 -5.54 3.64 -8.95
C THR A 116 -4.37 3.12 -9.78
N ASP A 117 -3.91 3.91 -10.76
CA ASP A 117 -2.76 3.56 -11.59
C ASP A 117 -1.48 3.43 -10.76
N GLU A 118 -1.22 4.36 -9.83
CA GLU A 118 -0.07 4.27 -8.94
C GLU A 118 -0.17 3.08 -7.98
N ALA A 119 -1.35 2.80 -7.42
CA ALA A 119 -1.55 1.69 -6.50
C ALA A 119 -1.21 0.35 -7.18
N ILE A 120 -1.61 0.15 -8.44
CA ILE A 120 -1.27 -1.03 -9.24
C ILE A 120 0.25 -1.15 -9.40
N GLN A 121 0.90 -0.05 -9.79
CA GLN A 121 2.35 -0.04 -9.98
C GLN A 121 3.09 -0.32 -8.68
N TYR A 122 2.69 0.32 -7.58
CA TYR A 122 3.33 0.15 -6.28
C TYR A 122 3.10 -1.26 -5.71
N LEU A 123 1.92 -1.85 -5.91
CA LEU A 123 1.63 -3.23 -5.51
C LEU A 123 2.62 -4.24 -6.14
N ALA A 124 3.01 -4.02 -7.40
CA ALA A 124 4.03 -4.84 -8.05
C ALA A 124 5.39 -4.73 -7.37
N TYR A 125 5.77 -3.53 -6.91
CA TYR A 125 7.00 -3.34 -6.12
C TYR A 125 6.91 -4.03 -4.76
N LEU A 126 5.77 -3.94 -4.07
CA LEU A 126 5.56 -4.69 -2.81
C LEU A 126 5.72 -6.20 -3.03
N LYS A 127 5.13 -6.76 -4.09
CA LYS A 127 5.26 -8.17 -4.44
C LYS A 127 6.72 -8.55 -4.71
N ASN A 128 7.41 -7.80 -5.57
CA ASN A 128 8.77 -8.14 -6.03
C ASN A 128 9.84 -7.99 -4.94
N PHE A 129 9.73 -6.98 -4.07
CA PHE A 129 10.75 -6.70 -3.05
C PHE A 129 10.59 -7.56 -1.78
N ARG A 130 9.49 -8.31 -1.65
CA ARG A 130 9.28 -9.25 -0.53
C ARG A 130 10.38 -10.29 -0.43
N THR A 131 10.76 -10.87 -1.58
CA THR A 131 11.76 -11.95 -1.67
C THR A 131 13.15 -11.42 -1.36
N ILE A 132 13.48 -10.25 -1.93
CA ILE A 132 14.80 -9.60 -1.77
C ILE A 132 15.08 -9.32 -0.28
N SER A 133 14.10 -8.83 0.46
CA SER A 133 14.29 -8.45 1.87
C SER A 133 14.23 -9.63 2.85
N LYS A 134 13.87 -10.84 2.41
CA LYS A 134 13.89 -12.04 3.25
C LYS A 134 15.31 -12.60 3.42
N ASP A 135 16.17 -12.37 2.43
CA ASP A 135 17.54 -12.90 2.35
C ASP A 135 18.61 -11.92 2.86
N VAL A 136 18.20 -10.74 3.35
CA VAL A 136 19.05 -9.68 3.91
C VAL A 136 18.81 -9.58 5.42
#